data_AF-A0A4U6UKG9-F1
#
_entry.id   AF-A0A4U6UKG9-F1
#
_cell.length_a   1.000
_cell.length_b   1.000
_cell.length_c   1.000
_cell.angle_alpha   90.00
_cell.angle_beta   90.00
_cell.angle_gamma   90.00
#
_symmetry.space_group_name_H-M   'P 1'
#
loop_
_entity.id
_entity.type
_entity.pdbx_description
1 polymer ?
#
loop_
_entity_poly.entity_id
_entity_poly.type
_entity_poly.pdbx_seq_one_letter_code
_entity_poly.pdbx_strand_id
1 'polypeptide(L)'
;MAANSAETERALEQCERDLDLAIERLVNLRLDPEHDAGEGAAPDIIDDDVRHAPAPAPAPAAAKARSAAPVPSGGSGHAAWIERLINEMLSAADVDDARARAATFLNDFDASVAVGRDVVALQENRVLKKAVLLQHRLDNKKETANRELQRQLAGCQERVRSLETDNYALSMFLRRAQPQGGASMTGRFHPEVF
;
A
#
# COMPACT_ATOMS: atom_id res chain seq x y z
N MET A 1 -28.13 -24.85 -0.33
CA MET A 1 -27.09 -24.28 0.55
C MET A 1 -25.75 -24.06 -0.16
N ALA A 2 -25.33 -24.92 -1.10
CA ALA A 2 -24.06 -24.74 -1.83
C ALA A 2 -24.01 -23.50 -2.75
N ALA A 3 -25.13 -23.09 -3.34
CA ALA A 3 -25.19 -21.91 -4.22
C ALA A 3 -24.84 -20.60 -3.50
N ASN A 4 -25.37 -20.40 -2.29
CA ASN A 4 -25.08 -19.20 -1.48
C ASN A 4 -23.61 -19.10 -1.09
N SER A 5 -22.92 -20.22 -0.88
CA SER A 5 -21.49 -20.23 -0.52
C SER A 5 -20.62 -19.70 -1.67
N ALA A 6 -20.92 -20.12 -2.89
CA ALA A 6 -20.19 -19.66 -4.08
C ALA A 6 -20.47 -18.19 -4.40
N GLU A 7 -21.67 -17.71 -4.10
CA GLU A 7 -22.04 -16.30 -4.24
C GLU A 7 -21.32 -15.42 -3.20
N THR A 8 -21.21 -15.87 -1.94
CA THR A 8 -20.44 -15.14 -0.91
C THR A 8 -18.95 -15.10 -1.20
N GLU A 9 -18.38 -16.17 -1.75
CA GLU A 9 -16.97 -16.23 -2.11
C GLU A 9 -16.65 -15.25 -3.25
N ARG A 10 -17.50 -15.20 -4.28
CA ARG A 10 -17.39 -14.20 -5.35
C ARG A 10 -17.56 -12.77 -4.85
N ALA A 11 -18.49 -12.54 -3.93
CA ALA A 11 -18.70 -11.21 -3.34
C ALA A 11 -17.47 -10.75 -2.53
N LEU A 12 -16.82 -11.65 -1.79
CA LEU A 12 -15.60 -11.36 -1.05
C LEU A 12 -14.43 -11.05 -1.98
N GLU A 13 -14.22 -11.84 -3.03
CA GLU A 13 -13.18 -11.55 -4.03
C GLU A 13 -13.43 -10.22 -4.75
N GLN A 14 -14.69 -9.87 -5.01
CA GLN A 14 -15.04 -8.60 -5.61
C GLN A 14 -14.75 -7.42 -4.68
N CYS A 15 -15.09 -7.55 -3.39
CA CYS A 15 -14.73 -6.58 -2.37
C CYS A 15 -13.21 -6.41 -2.24
N GLU A 16 -12.43 -7.49 -2.33
CA GLU A 16 -10.97 -7.42 -2.28
C GLU A 16 -10.39 -6.64 -3.47
N ARG A 17 -10.89 -6.91 -4.68
CA ARG A 17 -10.51 -6.16 -5.89
C ARG A 17 -10.91 -4.69 -5.82
N ASP A 18 -12.11 -4.40 -5.31
CA ASP A 18 -12.62 -3.03 -5.17
C ASP A 18 -11.82 -2.24 -4.11
N LEU A 19 -11.40 -2.90 -3.02
CA LEU A 19 -10.52 -2.31 -2.01
C LEU A 19 -9.13 -2.02 -2.57
N ASP A 20 -8.55 -2.92 -3.36
CA ASP A 20 -7.27 -2.71 -4.03
C ASP A 20 -7.34 -1.52 -5.01
N LEU A 21 -8.41 -1.42 -5.79
CA LEU A 21 -8.68 -0.27 -6.69
C LEU A 21 -8.86 1.04 -5.93
N ALA A 22 -9.57 1.02 -4.79
CA ALA A 22 -9.76 2.20 -3.95
C ALA A 22 -8.44 2.68 -3.34
N ILE A 23 -7.59 1.75 -2.90
CA ILE A 23 -6.25 2.04 -2.38
C ILE A 23 -5.36 2.64 -3.48
N GLU A 24 -5.38 2.08 -4.68
CA GLU A 24 -4.62 2.61 -5.83
C GLU A 24 -5.06 4.02 -6.20
N ARG A 25 -6.37 4.28 -6.28
CA ARG A 25 -6.92 5.62 -6.53
C ARG A 25 -6.57 6.63 -5.43
N LEU A 26 -6.66 6.23 -4.16
CA LEU A 26 -6.29 7.09 -3.02
C LEU A 26 -4.78 7.40 -2.99
N VAL A 27 -3.95 6.47 -3.44
CA VAL A 27 -2.51 6.68 -3.57
C VAL A 27 -2.22 7.65 -4.71
N ASN A 28 -2.89 7.52 -5.86
CA ASN A 28 -2.73 8.42 -7.01
C ASN A 28 -3.27 9.83 -6.74
N LEU A 29 -4.38 9.96 -6.00
CA LEU A 29 -4.95 11.25 -5.62
C LEU A 29 -4.17 12.00 -4.52
N ARG A 30 -3.25 11.32 -3.81
CA ARG A 30 -2.47 11.90 -2.70
C ARG A 30 -0.98 12.04 -3.01
N LEU A 31 -0.60 12.07 -4.29
CA LEU A 31 0.80 12.18 -4.72
C LEU A 31 1.15 13.41 -5.56
N ASP A 32 0.22 14.34 -5.81
CA ASP A 32 0.57 15.69 -6.24
C ASP A 32 0.43 16.68 -5.07
N PRO A 33 1.48 16.91 -4.27
CA PRO A 33 1.56 18.05 -3.37
C PRO A 33 1.97 19.36 -4.09
N GLU A 34 1.86 19.44 -5.43
CA GLU A 34 2.30 20.59 -6.24
C GLU A 34 1.32 20.91 -7.38
N HIS A 35 0.09 21.32 -7.05
CA HIS A 35 -0.66 22.25 -7.92
C HIS A 35 -1.72 23.03 -7.14
N ASP A 36 -1.27 23.94 -6.27
CA ASP A 36 -2.06 25.13 -5.95
C ASP A 36 -1.12 26.28 -5.59
N ALA A 37 -0.28 26.65 -6.56
CA ALA A 37 0.47 27.90 -6.53
C ALA A 37 0.68 28.39 -7.97
N GLY A 38 -0.23 29.25 -8.42
CA GLY A 38 -0.02 30.26 -9.46
C GLY A 38 0.12 29.75 -10.90
N GLU A 39 -0.82 30.11 -11.77
CA GLU A 39 -0.72 31.35 -12.58
C GLU A 39 -1.66 31.30 -13.79
N GLY A 40 -2.52 32.32 -13.93
CA GLY A 40 -2.89 32.83 -15.26
C GLY A 40 -4.37 32.79 -15.68
N ALA A 41 -4.92 34.00 -15.83
CA ALA A 41 -5.94 34.40 -16.80
C ALA A 41 -7.42 34.19 -16.46
N ALA A 42 -7.95 35.12 -15.66
CA ALA A 42 -9.28 35.67 -15.93
C ALA A 42 -9.19 36.59 -17.17
N PRO A 43 -10.07 36.48 -18.17
CA PRO A 43 -10.32 37.58 -19.09
C PRO A 43 -11.47 38.44 -18.57
N ASP A 44 -11.20 39.74 -18.51
CA ASP A 44 -12.17 40.82 -18.34
C ASP A 44 -13.32 40.71 -19.34
N ILE A 45 -14.55 40.87 -18.85
CA ILE A 45 -15.63 41.49 -19.64
C ILE A 45 -16.26 42.58 -18.77
N ILE A 46 -16.18 43.78 -19.34
CA ILE A 46 -16.66 45.09 -18.90
C ILE A 46 -18.17 45.21 -19.18
N ASP A 47 -18.80 46.21 -18.55
CA ASP A 47 -20.16 46.79 -18.75
C ASP A 47 -21.32 46.08 -18.01
N ASP A 48 -22.29 46.74 -17.39
CA ASP A 48 -22.56 48.17 -17.15
C ASP A 48 -23.66 48.28 -16.06
N ASP A 49 -23.73 49.47 -15.47
CA ASP A 49 -24.93 50.17 -14.98
C ASP A 49 -25.47 50.06 -13.52
N VAL A 50 -25.29 51.22 -12.85
CA VAL A 50 -26.24 51.99 -12.01
C VAL A 50 -26.45 51.73 -10.50
N ARG A 51 -25.61 52.44 -9.73
CA ARG A 51 -25.91 53.57 -8.80
C ARG A 51 -27.07 53.46 -7.79
N HIS A 52 -26.73 53.48 -6.49
CA HIS A 52 -27.19 54.54 -5.57
C HIS A 52 -26.30 54.68 -4.31
N ALA A 53 -25.95 55.92 -3.97
CA ALA A 53 -25.23 56.36 -2.76
C ALA A 53 -26.22 57.14 -1.84
N PRO A 54 -25.84 57.78 -0.70
CA PRO A 54 -24.67 57.65 0.17
C PRO A 54 -25.03 57.47 1.68
N ALA A 55 -23.99 57.40 2.53
CA ALA A 55 -23.95 57.23 4.00
C ALA A 55 -24.58 58.40 4.83
N PRO A 56 -24.65 58.32 6.19
CA PRO A 56 -23.48 58.48 7.09
C PRO A 56 -23.45 57.60 8.37
N ALA A 57 -22.26 57.53 8.98
CA ALA A 57 -21.89 56.88 10.27
C ALA A 57 -22.19 57.81 11.49
N PRO A 58 -21.88 57.52 12.81
CA PRO A 58 -20.81 56.64 13.34
C PRO A 58 -21.03 55.83 14.65
N ALA A 59 -20.27 54.71 14.76
CA ALA A 59 -19.50 54.16 15.92
C ALA A 59 -20.21 53.56 17.18
N PRO A 60 -19.49 52.88 18.11
CA PRO A 60 -19.11 51.46 18.01
C PRO A 60 -19.44 50.63 19.27
N ALA A 61 -19.71 49.32 19.15
CA ALA A 61 -19.72 48.40 20.30
C ALA A 61 -19.00 47.09 19.97
N ALA A 62 -17.94 46.85 20.74
CA ALA A 62 -16.97 45.78 20.57
C ALA A 62 -17.56 44.39 20.81
N ALA A 63 -17.61 43.56 19.77
CA ALA A 63 -17.70 42.12 19.91
C ALA A 63 -16.26 41.56 19.89
N LYS A 64 -15.80 41.09 21.05
CA LYS A 64 -14.48 40.47 21.23
C LYS A 64 -14.48 39.10 20.56
N ALA A 65 -14.10 39.07 19.28
CA ALA A 65 -13.72 37.84 18.60
C ALA A 65 -12.50 37.26 19.33
N ARG A 66 -12.66 36.07 19.91
CA ARG A 66 -11.56 35.28 20.46
C ARG A 66 -10.67 34.92 19.27
N SER A 67 -9.57 35.63 19.10
CA SER A 67 -8.55 35.32 18.11
C SER A 67 -7.95 33.96 18.46
N ALA A 68 -8.25 32.94 17.66
CA ALA A 68 -7.43 31.75 17.56
C ALA A 68 -6.05 32.22 17.09
N ALA A 69 -5.07 32.21 18.00
CA ALA A 69 -3.73 32.67 17.69
C ALA A 69 -3.11 31.77 16.60
N PRO A 70 -2.37 32.34 15.64
CA PRO A 70 -1.70 31.58 14.60
C PRO A 70 -0.67 30.66 15.25
N VAL A 71 -0.87 29.35 15.13
CA VAL A 71 0.13 28.35 15.53
C VAL A 71 1.30 28.51 14.55
N PRO A 72 2.55 28.71 15.02
CA PRO A 72 3.70 28.87 14.14
C PRO A 72 3.97 27.56 13.40
N SER A 73 3.37 27.41 12.23
CA SER A 73 3.58 26.32 11.30
C SER A 73 4.58 26.78 10.24
N GLY A 74 5.87 26.68 10.55
CA GLY A 74 6.94 27.04 9.63
C GLY A 74 8.30 26.74 10.25
N GLY A 75 9.17 26.06 9.49
CA GLY A 75 10.45 25.51 9.94
C GLY A 75 11.38 26.48 10.67
N SER A 76 11.20 26.57 11.98
CA SER A 76 12.20 26.79 13.05
C SER A 76 11.43 26.65 14.38
N GLY A 77 10.79 25.48 14.54
CA GLY A 77 9.71 25.30 15.52
C GLY A 77 10.14 25.69 16.93
N HIS A 78 11.29 25.23 17.40
CA HIS A 78 11.73 25.51 18.77
C HIS A 78 12.02 26.99 19.02
N ALA A 79 12.67 27.69 18.08
CA ALA A 79 12.96 29.11 18.22
C ALA A 79 11.68 29.96 18.19
N ALA A 80 10.75 29.67 17.28
CA ALA A 80 9.47 30.36 17.20
C ALA A 80 8.58 30.11 18.43
N TRP A 81 8.59 28.89 18.99
CA TRP A 81 7.91 28.56 20.24
C TRP A 81 8.54 29.32 21.43
N ILE A 82 9.88 29.41 21.49
CA ILE A 82 10.57 30.19 22.52
C ILE A 82 10.24 31.68 22.43
N GLU A 83 10.31 32.29 21.24
CA GLU A 83 10.00 33.71 21.05
C GLU A 83 8.55 34.03 21.41
N ARG A 84 7.60 33.16 21.03
CA ARG A 84 6.19 33.28 21.43
C ARG A 84 6.02 33.21 22.95
N LEU A 85 6.70 32.29 23.63
CA LEU A 85 6.65 32.17 25.09
C LEU A 85 7.19 33.42 25.78
N ILE A 86 8.36 33.89 25.33
CA ILE A 86 9.01 35.09 25.89
C ILE A 86 8.11 36.30 25.66
N ASN A 87 7.53 36.47 24.48
CA ASN A 87 6.64 37.59 24.16
C ASN A 87 5.32 37.53 24.97
N GLU A 88 4.72 36.36 25.14
CA GLU A 88 3.53 36.18 25.99
C GLU A 88 3.82 36.52 27.45
N MET A 89 4.94 36.05 28.00
CA MET A 89 5.31 36.35 29.39
C MET A 89 5.70 37.82 29.60
N LEU A 90 6.34 38.47 28.62
CA LEU A 90 6.67 39.90 28.67
C LEU A 90 5.41 40.78 28.58
N SER A 91 4.34 40.29 27.96
CA SER A 91 3.05 41.00 27.85
C SER A 91 2.14 40.84 29.06
N ALA A 92 2.50 39.97 30.01
CA ALA A 92 1.68 39.67 31.17
C ALA A 92 1.60 40.87 32.12
N ALA A 93 0.41 41.15 32.65
CA ALA A 93 0.21 42.24 33.59
C ALA A 93 0.78 41.90 34.98
N ASP A 94 0.61 40.65 35.40
CA ASP A 94 0.93 40.16 36.74
C ASP A 94 1.52 38.75 36.67
N VAL A 95 2.11 38.28 37.78
CA VAL A 95 2.67 36.92 37.87
C VAL A 95 1.60 35.84 37.68
N ASP A 96 0.38 36.08 38.15
CA ASP A 96 -0.74 35.14 37.96
C ASP A 96 -1.22 35.10 36.51
N ASP A 97 -1.20 36.24 35.80
CA ASP A 97 -1.48 36.33 34.37
C ASP A 97 -0.39 35.62 33.55
N ALA A 98 0.89 35.82 33.90
CA ALA A 98 2.01 35.13 33.28
C ALA A 98 1.90 33.59 33.47
N ARG A 99 1.47 33.15 34.65
CA ARG A 99 1.23 31.72 34.95
C ARG A 99 0.09 31.15 34.11
N ALA A 100 -1.03 31.87 33.99
CA ALA A 100 -2.16 31.44 33.17
C ALA A 100 -1.76 31.31 31.68
N ARG A 101 -1.01 32.30 31.17
CA ARG A 101 -0.48 32.30 29.80
C ARG A 101 0.51 31.18 29.54
N ALA A 102 1.42 30.92 30.48
CA ALA A 102 2.35 29.80 30.39
C ALA A 102 1.61 28.45 30.36
N ALA A 103 0.56 28.28 31.16
CA ALA A 103 -0.25 27.06 31.15
C ALA A 103 -0.98 26.87 29.81
N THR A 104 -1.55 27.92 29.24
CA THR A 104 -2.16 27.84 27.90
C THR A 104 -1.14 27.56 26.80
N PHE A 105 0.04 28.18 26.88
CA PHE A 105 1.12 27.94 25.93
C PHE A 105 1.60 26.49 25.94
N LEU A 106 1.79 25.91 27.13
CA LEU A 106 2.24 24.52 27.25
C LEU A 106 1.19 23.55 26.71
N ASN A 107 -0.10 23.81 26.94
CA ASN A 107 -1.17 23.02 26.35
C ASN A 107 -1.18 23.12 24.81
N ASP A 108 -0.99 24.32 24.24
CA ASP A 108 -0.90 24.52 22.79
C ASP A 108 0.33 23.79 22.19
N PHE A 109 1.46 23.84 22.90
CA PHE A 109 2.68 23.14 22.51
C PHE A 109 2.50 21.63 22.56
N ASP A 110 1.94 21.09 23.65
CA ASP A 110 1.68 19.66 23.81
C ASP A 110 0.70 19.15 22.75
N ALA A 111 -0.34 19.92 22.43
CA ALA A 111 -1.27 19.60 21.35
C ALA A 111 -0.56 19.55 19.98
N SER A 112 0.30 20.53 19.70
CA SER A 112 1.10 20.57 18.47
C SER A 112 2.06 19.37 18.36
N VAL A 113 2.74 19.04 19.46
CA VAL A 113 3.65 17.88 19.53
C VAL A 113 2.87 16.57 19.36
N ALA A 114 1.70 16.41 19.98
CA ALA A 114 0.87 15.23 19.83
C ALA A 114 0.46 14.99 18.36
N VAL A 115 -0.02 16.05 17.68
CA VAL A 115 -0.35 15.98 16.25
C VAL A 115 0.86 15.58 15.40
N GLY A 116 2.03 16.17 15.67
CA GLY A 116 3.26 15.81 14.97
C GLY A 116 3.65 14.34 15.15
N ARG A 117 3.52 13.82 16.37
CA ARG A 117 3.78 12.39 16.67
C ARG A 117 2.81 11.47 15.95
N ASP A 118 1.52 11.82 15.92
CA ASP A 118 0.50 11.03 15.24
C ASP A 118 0.74 10.99 13.73
N VAL A 119 1.12 12.11 13.11
CA VAL A 119 1.44 12.18 11.67
C VAL A 119 2.64 11.30 11.33
N VAL A 120 3.70 11.34 12.15
CA VAL A 120 4.88 10.48 11.97
C VAL A 120 4.50 9.00 12.14
N ALA A 121 3.76 8.65 13.19
CA ALA A 121 3.30 7.29 13.42
C ALA A 121 2.41 6.76 12.28
N LEU A 122 1.54 7.60 11.72
CA LEU A 122 0.71 7.25 10.56
C LEU A 122 1.55 7.01 9.31
N GLN A 123 2.57 7.85 9.08
CA GLN A 123 3.48 7.70 7.95
C GLN A 123 4.30 6.40 8.06
N GLU A 124 4.84 6.11 9.23
CA GLU A 124 5.56 4.85 9.50
C GLU A 124 4.65 3.64 9.30
N ASN A 125 3.43 3.66 9.84
CA ASN A 125 2.44 2.60 9.63
C ASN A 125 2.12 2.39 8.15
N ARG A 126 2.07 3.46 7.34
CA ARG A 126 1.85 3.35 5.89
C ARG A 126 3.03 2.67 5.19
N VAL A 127 4.27 3.00 5.55
CA VAL A 127 5.48 2.36 5.02
C VAL A 127 5.51 0.88 5.40
N LEU A 128 5.24 0.57 6.67
CA LEU A 128 5.20 -0.81 7.16
C LEU A 128 4.12 -1.64 6.45
N LYS A 129 2.90 -1.10 6.29
CA LYS A 129 1.83 -1.78 5.53
C LYS A 129 2.26 -2.09 4.09
N LYS A 130 2.91 -1.14 3.40
CA LYS A 130 3.45 -1.37 2.06
C LYS A 130 4.50 -2.48 2.03
N ALA A 131 5.43 -2.47 2.99
CA ALA A 131 6.49 -3.47 3.09
C ALA A 131 5.90 -4.88 3.33
N VAL A 132 4.93 -5.00 4.25
CA VAL A 132 4.26 -6.28 4.56
C VAL A 132 3.51 -6.83 3.36
N LEU A 133 2.74 -5.99 2.64
CA LEU A 133 2.03 -6.43 1.44
C LEU A 133 2.98 -6.89 0.33
N LEU A 134 4.09 -6.18 0.13
CA LEU A 134 5.10 -6.56 -0.86
C LEU A 134 5.75 -7.89 -0.49
N GLN A 135 6.10 -8.07 0.79
CA GLN A 135 6.67 -9.32 1.29
C GLN A 135 5.70 -10.49 1.09
N HIS A 136 4.43 -10.32 1.45
CA HIS A 136 3.39 -11.33 1.26
C HIS A 136 3.26 -11.74 -0.21
N ARG A 137 3.25 -10.76 -1.14
CA ARG A 137 3.21 -11.03 -2.58
C ARG A 137 4.44 -11.79 -3.07
N LEU A 138 5.64 -11.46 -2.57
CA LEU A 138 6.87 -12.17 -2.93
C LEU A 138 6.87 -13.60 -2.42
N ASP A 139 6.41 -13.83 -1.20
CA ASP A 139 6.37 -15.16 -0.61
C ASP A 139 5.32 -16.03 -1.29
N ASN A 140 4.15 -15.49 -1.63
CA ASN A 140 3.15 -16.22 -2.41
C ASN A 140 3.67 -16.61 -3.81
N LYS A 141 4.46 -15.75 -4.47
CA LYS A 141 5.13 -16.10 -5.73
C LYS A 141 6.13 -17.25 -5.56
N LYS A 142 6.91 -17.25 -4.48
CA LYS A 142 7.83 -18.36 -4.19
C LYS A 142 7.08 -19.65 -3.90
N GLU A 143 6.00 -19.59 -3.12
CA GLU A 143 5.18 -20.75 -2.79
C GLU A 143 4.53 -21.36 -4.03
N THR A 144 3.96 -20.54 -4.91
CA THR A 144 3.33 -21.00 -6.16
C THR A 144 4.35 -21.63 -7.10
N ALA A 145 5.53 -21.02 -7.28
CA ALA A 145 6.63 -21.60 -8.04
C ALA A 145 7.10 -22.94 -7.45
N ASN A 146 7.21 -23.03 -6.12
CA ASN A 146 7.60 -24.27 -5.44
C ASN A 146 6.54 -25.37 -5.64
N ARG A 147 5.24 -25.05 -5.49
CA ARG A 147 4.14 -26.00 -5.77
C ARG A 147 4.15 -26.49 -7.22
N GLU A 148 4.48 -25.63 -8.19
CA GLU A 148 4.62 -26.02 -9.59
C GLU A 148 5.79 -27.00 -9.79
N LEU A 149 6.97 -26.68 -9.25
CA LEU A 149 8.13 -27.57 -9.31
C LEU A 149 7.85 -28.92 -8.66
N GLN A 150 7.16 -28.94 -7.51
CA GLN A 150 6.74 -30.18 -6.85
C GLN A 150 5.80 -31.01 -7.73
N ARG A 151 4.83 -30.39 -8.40
CA ARG A 151 3.93 -31.08 -9.35
C ARG A 151 4.71 -31.67 -10.53
N GLN A 152 5.66 -30.93 -11.08
CA GLN A 152 6.52 -31.42 -12.16
C GLN A 152 7.40 -32.59 -11.73
N LEU A 153 7.99 -32.52 -10.54
CA LEU A 153 8.78 -33.62 -9.97
C LEU A 153 7.93 -34.88 -9.78
N ALA A 154 6.71 -34.75 -9.25
CA ALA A 154 5.78 -35.87 -9.11
C ALA A 154 5.46 -36.51 -10.48
N GLY A 155 5.16 -35.70 -11.49
CA GLY A 155 4.90 -36.18 -12.86
C GLY A 155 6.14 -36.84 -13.51
N CYS A 156 7.34 -36.34 -13.25
CA CYS A 156 8.58 -37.02 -13.66
C CYS A 156 8.74 -38.39 -12.97
N GLN A 157 8.50 -38.47 -11.66
CA GLN A 157 8.60 -39.71 -10.90
C GLN A 157 7.58 -40.77 -11.34
N GLU A 158 6.38 -40.36 -11.74
CA GLU A 158 5.37 -41.26 -12.30
C GLU A 158 5.80 -41.81 -13.67
N ARG A 159 6.33 -40.95 -14.55
CA ARG A 159 6.85 -41.39 -15.86
C ARG A 159 7.99 -42.40 -15.72
N VAL A 160 8.90 -42.17 -14.78
CA VAL A 160 9.99 -43.12 -14.48
C VAL A 160 9.41 -44.47 -14.05
N ARG A 161 8.47 -44.48 -13.11
CA ARG A 161 7.81 -45.72 -12.67
C ARG A 161 7.10 -46.47 -13.82
N SER A 162 6.41 -45.75 -14.71
CA SER A 162 5.77 -46.35 -15.89
C SER A 162 6.80 -46.99 -16.83
N LEU A 163 7.88 -46.27 -17.13
CA LEU A 163 8.94 -46.79 -17.99
C LEU A 163 9.66 -47.99 -17.37
N GLU A 164 9.84 -48.02 -16.06
CA GLU A 164 10.37 -49.18 -15.34
C GLU A 164 9.45 -50.40 -15.48
N THR A 165 8.13 -50.22 -15.34
CA THR A 165 7.17 -51.32 -15.53
C THR A 165 7.12 -51.81 -16.97
N ASP A 166 7.16 -50.90 -17.95
CA ASP A 166 7.14 -51.25 -19.37
C ASP A 166 8.42 -51.99 -19.77
N ASN A 167 9.58 -51.48 -19.35
CA ASN A 167 10.88 -52.10 -19.61
C ASN A 167 10.96 -53.50 -18.98
N TYR A 168 10.45 -53.67 -17.76
CA TYR A 168 10.36 -54.99 -17.12
C TYR A 168 9.45 -55.95 -17.91
N ALA A 169 8.26 -55.49 -18.34
CA ALA A 169 7.35 -56.31 -19.13
C ALA A 169 7.96 -56.74 -20.47
N LEU A 170 8.59 -55.79 -21.18
CA LEU A 170 9.35 -56.05 -22.41
C LEU A 170 10.46 -57.06 -22.19
N SER A 171 11.25 -56.91 -21.13
CA SER A 171 12.32 -57.84 -20.76
C SER A 171 11.80 -59.24 -20.48
N MET A 172 10.64 -59.36 -19.81
CA MET A 172 9.97 -60.63 -19.56
C MET A 172 9.45 -61.26 -20.86
N PHE A 173 8.84 -60.48 -21.76
CA PHE A 173 8.39 -60.96 -23.07
C PHE A 173 9.57 -61.43 -23.93
N LEU A 174 10.66 -60.67 -23.98
CA LEU A 174 11.88 -61.05 -24.69
C LEU A 174 12.45 -62.36 -24.16
N ARG A 175 12.53 -62.53 -22.83
CA ARG A 175 13.01 -63.78 -22.21
C ARG A 175 12.11 -64.98 -22.53
N ARG A 176 10.80 -64.76 -22.72
CA ARG A 176 9.84 -65.82 -23.06
C ARG A 176 9.84 -66.14 -24.56
N ALA A 177 10.06 -65.15 -25.40
CA ALA A 177 10.26 -65.30 -26.85
C ALA A 177 11.62 -65.91 -27.17
N GLN A 178 12.62 -65.69 -26.31
CA GLN A 178 13.91 -66.36 -26.37
C GLN A 178 13.73 -67.80 -25.86
N PRO A 179 13.92 -68.83 -26.70
CA PRO A 179 13.65 -70.21 -26.33
C PRO A 179 14.54 -70.63 -25.15
N GLN A 180 13.92 -70.78 -23.97
CA GLN A 180 14.52 -71.46 -22.81
C GLN A 180 14.51 -72.96 -23.05
N GLY A 181 15.45 -73.41 -23.87
CA GLY A 181 15.64 -74.81 -24.16
C GLY A 181 16.73 -74.94 -25.19
N GLY A 182 17.85 -75.55 -24.80
CA GLY A 182 18.74 -76.18 -25.77
C GLY A 182 17.93 -77.15 -26.61
N ALA A 183 17.51 -76.71 -27.78
CA ALA A 183 17.09 -77.55 -28.87
C ALA A 183 17.92 -77.09 -30.07
N SER A 184 19.04 -77.79 -30.24
CA SER A 184 19.59 -78.18 -31.53
C SER A 184 18.69 -77.78 -32.71
N MET A 185 19.07 -76.74 -33.46
CA MET A 185 18.93 -76.67 -34.91
C MET A 185 19.99 -75.72 -35.46
N THR A 186 21.17 -76.31 -35.66
CA THR A 186 21.94 -76.22 -36.90
C THR A 186 21.62 -75.06 -37.85
N GLY A 187 22.60 -74.19 -38.00
CA GLY A 187 23.04 -73.73 -39.31
C GLY A 187 22.18 -72.67 -39.99
N ARG A 188 22.61 -71.42 -39.84
CA ARG A 188 23.02 -70.52 -40.94
C ARG A 188 23.04 -69.09 -40.44
N PHE A 189 24.13 -68.73 -39.77
CA PHE A 189 24.62 -67.37 -39.90
C PHE A 189 25.16 -67.26 -41.33
N HIS A 190 24.53 -66.44 -42.15
CA HIS A 190 25.13 -65.99 -43.40
C HIS A 190 26.06 -64.82 -43.04
N PRO A 191 27.40 -64.98 -43.18
CA PRO A 191 28.28 -63.83 -43.21
C PRO A 191 28.18 -63.18 -44.59
N GLU A 192 28.49 -61.88 -44.63
CA GLU A 192 28.62 -61.05 -45.83
C GLU A 192 27.32 -60.65 -46.53
N VAL A 193 26.89 -59.40 -46.31
CA VAL A 193 26.71 -58.44 -47.41
C VAL A 193 27.07 -57.02 -46.89
N PHE A 194 28.07 -56.44 -47.58
CA PHE A 194 28.64 -55.08 -47.58
C PHE A 194 27.88 -53.92 -46.91
#